data_AF-A0A959LYD0-F1
#
_entry.id   AF-A0A959LYD0-F1
#
_cell.length_a   1.000
_cell.length_b   1.000
_cell.length_c   1.000
_cell.angle_alpha   90.00
_cell.angle_beta   90.00
_cell.angle_gamma   90.00
#
_symmetry.space_group_name_H-M   'P 1'
#
loop_
_entity.id
_entity.type
_entity.pdbx_description
1 polymer ?
#
loop_
_entity_poly.entity_id
_entity_poly.type
_entity_poly.pdbx_seq_one_letter_code
_entity_poly.pdbx_strand_id
1 'polypeptide(L)'
;MMKTFICGIFAFCGFQAAAQTNLTLFNPSFEESPAQHSTEPEGWISCGFPNYSPPDVHGMNTQFYQVTEDPMFGEQYVGLIARPDHTWEDLGQNLVFPLEKDRWHFMSFYARKAENYITSTRADNSKVNHSNPVVIIFYGSNEPCKQTEILAVTPVLDYEQWTKVPILFKPKETYSYLWFEVNYEFPDEEPYAGNVLIDNFSPIQIWSDTVRYFPLVAGTDFLDWIDTETIQTTEIRQKAKAYTAAALASESFDVFAQADLYYLNLAEDFAGKVKAGGIRQLLMNGNANELIYYIRALKLIKADQEAKLLEEGYLLIQKSRDGSINPTEAERFDKLPQLFQEKADLDAKIQSFVEANSSIILNQLRF
;
A
#
# COMPACT_ATOMS: atom_id res chain seq x y z
N MET A 1 52.08 -55.89 8.58
CA MET A 1 51.41 -54.88 9.44
C MET A 1 50.52 -54.02 8.56
N MET A 2 49.22 -54.28 8.61
CA MET A 2 48.18 -53.66 7.77
C MET A 2 47.81 -52.31 8.41
N LYS A 3 48.03 -51.19 7.71
CA LYS A 3 47.63 -49.85 8.18
C LYS A 3 46.23 -49.55 7.66
N THR A 4 45.25 -49.64 8.55
CA THR A 4 43.85 -49.26 8.33
C THR A 4 43.76 -47.74 8.19
N PHE A 5 43.37 -47.24 7.02
CA PHE A 5 42.98 -45.85 6.82
C PHE A 5 41.49 -45.71 7.17
N ILE A 6 41.19 -45.05 8.29
CA ILE A 6 39.81 -44.69 8.67
C ILE A 6 39.49 -43.37 7.97
N CYS A 7 38.56 -43.43 7.01
CA CYS A 7 38.01 -42.26 6.34
C CYS A 7 36.99 -41.60 7.28
N GLY A 8 37.37 -40.50 7.92
CA GLY A 8 36.47 -39.69 8.74
C GLY A 8 35.53 -38.88 7.86
N ILE A 9 34.27 -39.32 7.76
CA ILE A 9 33.18 -38.51 7.19
C ILE A 9 32.87 -37.40 8.20
N PHE A 10 33.38 -36.19 7.94
CA PHE A 10 32.91 -34.98 8.59
C PHE A 10 31.52 -34.66 8.03
N ALA A 11 30.47 -35.09 8.74
CA ALA A 11 29.12 -34.61 8.51
C ALA A 11 29.07 -33.12 8.93
N PHE A 12 29.32 -32.24 7.96
CA PHE A 12 29.05 -30.82 8.09
C PHE A 12 27.52 -30.66 8.09
N CYS A 13 26.90 -30.83 9.28
CA CYS A 13 25.53 -30.37 9.51
C CYS A 13 25.54 -28.86 9.34
N GLY A 14 25.26 -28.40 8.11
CA GLY A 14 24.93 -27.03 7.84
C GLY A 14 23.69 -26.66 8.63
N PHE A 15 23.88 -25.92 9.72
CA PHE A 15 22.84 -25.09 10.28
C PHE A 15 22.53 -24.00 9.25
N GLN A 16 21.66 -24.29 8.29
CA GLN A 16 20.97 -23.25 7.55
C GLN A 16 19.82 -22.77 8.43
N ALA A 17 20.12 -21.86 9.36
CA ALA A 17 19.11 -21.00 9.94
C ALA A 17 18.69 -20.01 8.86
N ALA A 18 17.64 -20.34 8.10
CA ALA A 18 16.90 -19.35 7.35
C ALA A 18 16.14 -18.49 8.37
N ALA A 19 16.78 -17.44 8.88
CA ALA A 19 16.08 -16.41 9.64
C ALA A 19 15.30 -15.55 8.63
N GLN A 20 14.06 -15.94 8.33
CA GLN A 20 13.07 -14.96 7.89
C GLN A 20 12.69 -14.16 9.13
N THR A 21 13.30 -12.99 9.29
CA THR A 21 12.95 -12.08 10.37
C THR A 21 11.68 -11.35 9.98
N ASN A 22 10.51 -11.92 10.32
CA ASN A 22 9.27 -11.16 10.30
C ASN A 22 9.40 -10.05 11.34
N LEU A 23 9.23 -8.81 10.90
CA LEU A 23 9.28 -7.65 11.76
C LEU A 23 7.89 -7.40 12.34
N THR A 24 7.72 -7.71 13.62
CA THR A 24 6.44 -7.52 14.30
C THR A 24 6.35 -6.11 14.87
N LEU A 25 5.24 -5.43 14.60
CA LEU A 25 4.89 -4.17 15.25
C LEU A 25 4.44 -4.46 16.68
N PHE A 26 4.75 -3.55 17.61
CA PHE A 26 4.18 -3.60 18.95
C PHE A 26 2.70 -3.23 18.90
N ASN A 27 1.87 -3.96 19.66
CA ASN A 27 0.42 -3.74 19.76
C ASN A 27 -0.28 -3.53 18.40
N PRO A 28 -0.14 -4.47 17.44
CA PRO A 28 -0.58 -4.28 16.07
C PRO A 28 -2.11 -4.27 15.89
N SER A 29 -2.85 -4.78 16.88
CA SER A 29 -4.32 -4.77 16.92
C SER A 29 -4.85 -3.94 18.09
N PHE A 30 -4.01 -3.09 18.69
CA PHE A 30 -4.38 -2.13 19.74
C PHE A 30 -4.93 -2.67 21.07
N GLU A 31 -5.08 -4.00 21.20
CA GLU A 31 -5.58 -4.73 22.37
C GLU A 31 -4.88 -4.43 23.71
N GLU A 32 -3.62 -3.98 23.69
CA GLU A 32 -2.91 -3.62 24.93
C GLU A 32 -3.33 -2.25 25.48
N SER A 33 -4.26 -1.55 24.80
CA SER A 33 -4.75 -0.23 25.19
C SER A 33 -6.22 -0.34 25.61
N PRO A 34 -6.62 0.18 26.78
CA PRO A 34 -8.04 0.30 27.10
C PRO A 34 -8.70 1.30 26.14
N ALA A 35 -9.94 1.01 25.73
CA ALA A 35 -10.73 1.96 24.95
C ALA A 35 -10.85 3.29 25.70
N GLN A 36 -10.30 4.33 25.08
CA GLN A 36 -10.24 5.66 25.63
C GLN A 36 -10.10 6.67 24.50
N HIS A 37 -10.87 7.76 24.58
CA HIS A 37 -10.72 8.86 23.64
C HIS A 37 -9.50 9.72 23.98
N SER A 38 -8.92 10.35 22.96
CA SER A 38 -7.85 11.33 23.08
C SER A 38 -6.62 10.79 23.82
N THR A 39 -6.30 9.51 23.63
CA THR A 39 -5.21 8.82 24.32
C THR A 39 -4.45 7.94 23.33
N GLU A 40 -3.13 8.04 23.34
CA GLU A 40 -2.27 7.24 22.47
C GLU A 40 -2.40 5.75 22.83
N PRO A 41 -2.52 4.84 21.84
CA PRO A 41 -2.47 3.41 22.09
C PRO A 41 -1.11 3.00 22.67
N GLU A 42 -1.08 1.99 23.54
CA GLU A 42 0.16 1.51 24.17
C GLU A 42 1.19 1.13 23.10
N GLY A 43 2.39 1.68 23.24
CA GLY A 43 3.53 1.50 22.32
C GLY A 43 3.43 2.21 20.96
N TRP A 44 2.38 2.99 20.75
CA TRP A 44 2.26 3.95 19.66
C TRP A 44 2.38 5.37 20.20
N ILE A 45 2.92 6.28 19.39
CA ILE A 45 3.12 7.69 19.74
C ILE A 45 2.45 8.54 18.67
N SER A 46 1.70 9.56 19.07
CA SER A 46 1.24 10.63 18.20
C SER A 46 2.15 11.85 18.37
N CYS A 47 2.36 12.56 17.29
CA CYS A 47 3.19 13.75 17.22
C CYS A 47 2.32 14.94 16.87
N GLY A 48 1.26 14.69 16.09
CA GLY A 48 0.07 15.49 15.96
C GLY A 48 0.31 16.97 15.74
N PHE A 49 -0.75 17.73 16.01
CA PHE A 49 -0.70 19.19 15.97
C PHE A 49 -0.75 19.73 17.40
N PRO A 50 0.03 20.78 17.74
CA PRO A 50 -0.07 21.40 19.05
C PRO A 50 -1.52 21.80 19.37
N ASN A 51 -1.99 21.41 20.55
CA ASN A 51 -3.38 21.61 21.03
C ASN A 51 -4.45 20.73 20.35
N TYR A 52 -4.08 19.71 19.58
CA TYR A 52 -5.00 18.68 19.11
C TYR A 52 -4.82 17.41 19.95
N SER A 53 -5.89 16.62 20.06
CA SER A 53 -5.83 15.32 20.70
C SER A 53 -5.12 14.32 19.79
N PRO A 54 -4.47 13.29 20.36
CA PRO A 54 -4.12 12.10 19.59
C PRO A 54 -5.38 11.33 19.16
N PRO A 55 -5.22 10.33 18.28
CA PRO A 55 -6.27 9.37 17.92
C PRO A 55 -7.05 8.78 19.10
N ASP A 56 -8.24 8.27 18.80
CA ASP A 56 -9.09 7.60 19.78
C ASP A 56 -8.89 6.08 19.72
N VAL A 57 -8.72 5.44 20.87
CA VAL A 57 -8.86 3.98 21.01
C VAL A 57 -10.32 3.68 21.26
N HIS A 58 -10.97 3.05 20.30
CA HIS A 58 -12.33 2.57 20.42
C HIS A 58 -12.35 1.11 20.85
N GLY A 59 -13.46 0.71 21.46
CA GLY A 59 -13.71 -0.67 21.81
C GLY A 59 -15.14 -1.09 21.54
N MET A 60 -15.36 -2.41 21.52
CA MET A 60 -16.65 -3.07 21.23
C MET A 60 -17.84 -2.49 22.03
N ASN A 61 -17.60 -1.98 23.24
CA ASN A 61 -18.64 -1.47 24.14
C ASN A 61 -18.56 0.06 24.34
N THR A 62 -17.88 0.78 23.45
CA THR A 62 -17.74 2.24 23.53
C THR A 62 -18.48 2.93 22.39
N GLN A 63 -18.82 4.20 22.60
CA GLN A 63 -19.49 5.03 21.60
C GLN A 63 -18.88 6.43 21.55
N PHE A 64 -17.55 6.51 21.73
CA PHE A 64 -16.85 7.79 21.68
C PHE A 64 -17.12 8.45 20.33
N TYR A 65 -17.53 9.71 20.37
CA TYR A 65 -17.85 10.50 19.17
C TYR A 65 -18.86 9.84 18.22
N GLN A 66 -19.76 8.99 18.73
CA GLN A 66 -20.77 8.25 17.96
C GLN A 66 -20.23 7.22 16.96
N VAL A 67 -18.96 6.83 17.10
CA VAL A 67 -18.41 5.64 16.44
C VAL A 67 -18.99 4.42 17.15
N THR A 68 -19.55 3.48 16.39
CA THR A 68 -20.28 2.30 16.94
C THR A 68 -19.88 0.99 16.29
N GLU A 69 -18.91 1.04 15.38
CA GLU A 69 -18.39 -0.09 14.65
C GLU A 69 -17.73 -1.09 15.62
N ASP A 70 -18.00 -2.39 15.41
CA ASP A 70 -17.31 -3.45 16.14
C ASP A 70 -15.85 -3.58 15.65
N PRO A 71 -14.90 -3.97 16.51
CA PRO A 71 -13.51 -4.23 16.11
C PRO A 71 -13.41 -5.31 15.03
N MET A 72 -12.36 -5.25 14.20
CA MET A 72 -12.07 -6.33 13.26
C MET A 72 -11.43 -7.53 13.97
N PHE A 73 -10.60 -7.25 14.96
CA PHE A 73 -9.89 -8.23 15.76
C PHE A 73 -9.99 -7.85 17.23
N GLY A 74 -10.13 -8.85 18.11
CA GLY A 74 -10.14 -8.63 19.55
C GLY A 74 -11.29 -7.72 20.01
N GLU A 75 -10.98 -6.79 20.89
CA GLU A 75 -11.94 -5.89 21.54
C GLU A 75 -11.72 -4.40 21.20
N GLN A 76 -10.56 -4.03 20.64
CA GLN A 76 -10.14 -2.64 20.43
C GLN A 76 -9.73 -2.35 18.99
N TYR A 77 -9.81 -1.08 18.61
CA TYR A 77 -9.27 -0.55 17.35
C TYR A 77 -9.01 0.95 17.50
N VAL A 78 -8.37 1.56 16.49
CA VAL A 78 -8.09 3.00 16.51
C VAL A 78 -8.90 3.73 15.44
N GLY A 79 -9.48 4.87 15.83
CA GLY A 79 -10.07 5.84 14.91
C GLY A 79 -9.12 7.02 14.72
N LEU A 80 -8.91 7.42 13.45
CA LEU A 80 -8.13 8.60 13.08
C LEU A 80 -8.97 9.54 12.24
N ILE A 81 -8.79 10.85 12.43
CA ILE A 81 -9.50 11.89 11.68
C ILE A 81 -8.61 12.91 10.97
N ALA A 82 -9.04 13.33 9.79
CA ALA A 82 -8.60 14.54 9.11
C ALA A 82 -9.66 15.64 9.29
N ARG A 83 -9.23 16.89 9.49
CA ARG A 83 -10.10 17.99 9.90
C ARG A 83 -10.15 19.11 8.85
N PRO A 84 -11.23 19.92 8.78
CA PRO A 84 -11.31 21.05 7.84
C PRO A 84 -10.32 22.20 8.09
N ASP A 85 -9.53 22.17 9.15
CA ASP A 85 -8.60 23.23 9.56
C ASP A 85 -7.13 22.91 9.24
N HIS A 86 -6.88 22.04 8.25
CA HIS A 86 -5.55 21.56 7.85
C HIS A 86 -4.80 20.83 8.96
N THR A 87 -5.53 20.11 9.82
CA THR A 87 -4.94 19.23 10.82
C THR A 87 -5.48 17.82 10.68
N TRP A 88 -4.71 16.86 11.13
CA TRP A 88 -5.01 15.44 11.05
C TRP A 88 -4.36 14.70 12.20
N GLU A 89 -4.60 13.40 12.27
CA GLU A 89 -4.05 12.54 13.29
C GLU A 89 -3.07 11.53 12.71
N ASP A 90 -2.22 11.02 13.58
CA ASP A 90 -1.08 10.20 13.23
C ASP A 90 -0.72 9.24 14.35
N LEU A 91 0.02 8.19 13.98
CA LEU A 91 0.66 7.29 14.90
C LEU A 91 2.00 6.81 14.33
N GLY A 92 2.93 6.51 15.22
CA GLY A 92 4.06 5.66 14.85
C GLY A 92 4.75 5.04 16.05
N GLN A 93 5.74 4.22 15.75
CA GLN A 93 6.47 3.48 16.75
C GLN A 93 7.89 3.14 16.29
N ASN A 94 8.74 2.87 17.27
CA ASN A 94 10.06 2.29 17.01
C ASN A 94 9.89 0.84 16.57
N LEU A 95 10.67 0.44 15.56
CA LEU A 95 10.73 -0.92 15.09
C LEU A 95 11.82 -1.67 15.84
N VAL A 96 11.53 -2.91 16.22
CA VAL A 96 12.51 -3.79 16.89
C VAL A 96 13.72 -4.06 15.99
N PHE A 97 13.47 -4.18 14.69
CA PHE A 97 14.49 -4.24 13.65
C PHE A 97 14.27 -3.08 12.65
N PRO A 98 15.29 -2.57 11.97
CA PRO A 98 15.06 -1.52 10.99
C PRO A 98 14.48 -2.08 9.69
N LEU A 99 13.70 -1.25 8.98
CA LEU A 99 13.38 -1.46 7.57
C LEU A 99 14.67 -1.41 6.76
N GLU A 100 14.92 -2.42 5.94
CA GLU A 100 16.15 -2.52 5.16
C GLU A 100 16.14 -1.59 3.93
N LYS A 101 17.22 -0.83 3.76
CA LYS A 101 17.44 -0.05 2.54
C LYS A 101 17.37 -0.94 1.29
N ASP A 102 16.71 -0.44 0.25
CA ASP A 102 16.65 -1.06 -1.07
C ASP A 102 16.08 -2.49 -1.09
N ARG A 103 15.30 -2.86 -0.08
CA ARG A 103 14.58 -4.13 -0.01
C ARG A 103 13.08 -3.89 -0.01
N TRP A 104 12.37 -4.74 -0.75
CA TRP A 104 10.91 -4.72 -0.74
C TRP A 104 10.42 -5.21 0.62
N HIS A 105 9.48 -4.47 1.19
CA HIS A 105 8.78 -4.79 2.42
C HIS A 105 7.29 -4.84 2.15
N PHE A 106 6.63 -5.82 2.76
CA PHE A 106 5.19 -5.97 2.69
C PHE A 106 4.60 -5.94 4.10
N MET A 107 3.46 -5.25 4.24
CA MET A 107 2.57 -5.41 5.38
C MET A 107 1.12 -5.22 4.93
N SER A 108 0.19 -5.46 5.83
CA SER A 108 -1.22 -5.18 5.64
C SER A 108 -1.86 -4.76 6.96
N PHE A 109 -3.01 -4.11 6.89
CA PHE A 109 -3.86 -3.79 8.04
C PHE A 109 -5.32 -3.81 7.58
N TYR A 110 -6.26 -3.77 8.51
CA TYR A 110 -7.67 -3.64 8.20
C TYR A 110 -8.10 -2.19 8.34
N ALA A 111 -8.87 -1.71 7.37
CA ALA A 111 -9.43 -0.37 7.35
C ALA A 111 -10.95 -0.42 7.16
N ARG A 112 -11.63 0.53 7.78
CA ARG A 112 -13.07 0.80 7.60
C ARG A 112 -13.29 2.29 7.77
N LYS A 113 -14.28 2.85 7.08
CA LYS A 113 -14.76 4.21 7.34
C LYS A 113 -15.97 4.16 8.28
N ALA A 114 -15.95 4.95 9.34
CA ALA A 114 -17.11 5.14 10.20
C ALA A 114 -18.16 6.02 9.52
N GLU A 115 -19.44 5.71 9.67
CA GLU A 115 -20.52 6.57 9.17
C GLU A 115 -20.65 7.84 10.01
N ASN A 116 -20.49 7.69 11.32
CA ASN A 116 -20.53 8.77 12.29
C ASN A 116 -19.22 8.82 13.07
N TYR A 117 -18.53 9.95 12.94
CA TYR A 117 -17.42 10.30 13.80
C TYR A 117 -17.53 11.79 14.07
N ILE A 118 -18.25 12.15 15.13
CA ILE A 118 -18.70 13.51 15.41
C ILE A 118 -17.88 14.15 16.51
N THR A 119 -16.97 15.03 16.12
CA THR A 119 -16.14 15.80 17.06
C THR A 119 -16.61 17.25 17.17
N SER A 120 -16.00 18.01 18.09
CA SER A 120 -16.20 19.45 18.18
C SER A 120 -15.03 20.17 17.52
N THR A 121 -15.31 21.16 16.69
CA THR A 121 -14.28 22.03 16.11
C THR A 121 -13.59 22.85 17.21
N ARG A 122 -12.32 23.20 16.99
CA ARG A 122 -11.59 24.10 17.92
C ARG A 122 -12.02 25.56 17.79
N ALA A 123 -12.42 26.00 16.60
CA ALA A 123 -12.71 27.41 16.31
C ALA A 123 -13.93 27.93 17.07
N ASP A 124 -15.01 27.14 17.14
CA ASP A 124 -16.29 27.58 17.70
C ASP A 124 -17.06 26.49 18.48
N ASN A 125 -16.45 25.34 18.74
CA ASN A 125 -17.06 24.16 19.37
C ASN A 125 -18.28 23.59 18.61
N SER A 126 -18.50 24.00 17.36
CA SER A 126 -19.54 23.40 16.51
C SER A 126 -19.26 21.92 16.28
N LYS A 127 -20.33 21.15 16.05
CA LYS A 127 -20.21 19.71 15.76
C LYS A 127 -19.93 19.49 14.29
N VAL A 128 -18.93 18.68 13.99
CA VAL A 128 -18.56 18.27 12.64
C VAL A 128 -18.54 16.76 12.60
N ASN A 129 -19.22 16.18 11.60
CA ASN A 129 -19.10 14.75 11.29
C ASN A 129 -17.96 14.57 10.28
N HIS A 130 -17.00 13.73 10.62
CA HIS A 130 -15.86 13.39 9.76
C HIS A 130 -16.23 12.29 8.76
N SER A 131 -17.22 12.50 7.89
CA SER A 131 -17.83 11.42 7.09
C SER A 131 -17.13 11.09 5.76
N ASN A 132 -16.15 11.90 5.34
CA ASN A 132 -15.46 11.71 4.07
C ASN A 132 -14.35 10.65 4.20
N PRO A 133 -14.08 9.86 3.15
CA PRO A 133 -12.97 8.93 3.18
C PRO A 133 -11.62 9.66 3.11
N VAL A 134 -10.57 9.02 3.61
CA VAL A 134 -9.21 9.57 3.69
C VAL A 134 -8.21 8.61 3.07
N VAL A 135 -6.97 9.08 2.88
CA VAL A 135 -5.82 8.21 2.60
C VAL A 135 -4.96 8.10 3.86
N ILE A 136 -4.13 7.07 3.93
CA ILE A 136 -3.04 6.96 4.92
C ILE A 136 -1.71 7.08 4.18
N ILE A 137 -0.83 7.94 4.69
CA ILE A 137 0.54 8.09 4.21
C ILE A 137 1.48 7.46 5.23
N PHE A 138 2.26 6.48 4.79
CA PHE A 138 3.29 5.81 5.59
C PHE A 138 4.66 6.42 5.34
N TYR A 139 5.42 6.58 6.41
CA TYR A 139 6.75 7.17 6.40
C TYR A 139 7.76 6.30 7.13
N GLY A 140 9.00 6.33 6.62
CA GLY A 140 10.18 5.79 7.27
C GLY A 140 10.97 6.92 7.90
N SER A 141 11.45 6.71 9.12
CA SER A 141 12.31 7.65 9.82
C SER A 141 13.32 6.93 10.73
N ASN A 142 14.33 7.67 11.18
CA ASN A 142 15.25 7.25 12.25
C ASN A 142 15.08 8.06 13.52
N GLU A 143 14.12 8.99 13.53
CA GLU A 143 13.75 9.81 14.66
C GLU A 143 12.22 9.89 14.77
N PRO A 144 11.64 9.80 15.98
CA PRO A 144 10.23 10.05 16.19
C PRO A 144 9.82 11.45 15.69
N CYS A 145 8.58 11.59 15.23
CA CYS A 145 8.00 12.86 14.77
C CYS A 145 8.73 13.54 13.60
N LYS A 146 9.53 12.79 12.83
CA LYS A 146 10.16 13.29 11.60
C LYS A 146 9.68 12.50 10.39
N GLN A 147 9.06 13.18 9.44
CA GLN A 147 8.71 12.63 8.14
C GLN A 147 9.94 12.69 7.23
N THR A 148 10.72 11.60 7.16
CA THR A 148 11.95 11.58 6.36
C THR A 148 11.68 11.10 4.94
N GLU A 149 11.00 9.97 4.78
CA GLU A 149 10.64 9.41 3.48
C GLU A 149 9.22 8.88 3.48
N ILE A 150 8.43 9.26 2.47
CA ILE A 150 7.15 8.59 2.18
C ILE A 150 7.46 7.20 1.61
N LEU A 151 7.07 6.17 2.35
CA LEU A 151 7.22 4.77 1.96
C LEU A 151 6.06 4.32 1.06
N ALA A 152 4.85 4.70 1.44
CA ALA A 152 3.63 4.34 0.72
C ALA A 152 2.49 5.34 1.01
N VAL A 153 1.52 5.35 0.10
CA VAL A 153 0.22 6.03 0.25
C VAL A 153 -0.84 5.00 -0.11
N THR A 154 -1.87 4.86 0.71
CA THR A 154 -3.01 3.97 0.44
C THR A 154 -3.89 4.51 -0.70
N PRO A 155 -4.85 3.72 -1.21
CA PRO A 155 -5.97 4.30 -1.92
C PRO A 155 -6.84 5.07 -0.93
N VAL A 156 -7.83 5.81 -1.44
CA VAL A 156 -8.91 6.34 -0.60
C VAL A 156 -9.63 5.17 0.09
N LEU A 157 -9.70 5.24 1.40
CA LEU A 157 -10.21 4.20 2.28
C LEU A 157 -11.72 4.38 2.49
N ASP A 158 -12.51 4.26 1.43
CA ASP A 158 -13.99 4.38 1.46
C ASP A 158 -14.67 3.01 1.61
N TYR A 159 -14.33 2.30 2.68
CA TYR A 159 -14.86 0.95 2.95
C TYR A 159 -15.92 0.99 4.05
N GLU A 160 -17.14 0.57 3.73
CA GLU A 160 -18.22 0.42 4.73
C GLU A 160 -18.04 -0.82 5.62
N GLN A 161 -17.18 -1.76 5.22
CA GLN A 161 -16.86 -2.97 5.99
C GLN A 161 -15.35 -3.05 6.20
N TRP A 162 -14.93 -3.77 7.23
CA TRP A 162 -13.50 -4.02 7.49
C TRP A 162 -12.86 -4.71 6.28
N THR A 163 -11.93 -3.99 5.66
CA THR A 163 -11.28 -4.42 4.41
C THR A 163 -9.78 -4.47 4.63
N LYS A 164 -9.15 -5.57 4.23
CA LYS A 164 -7.70 -5.75 4.36
C LYS A 164 -6.95 -4.96 3.28
N VAL A 165 -6.07 -4.06 3.69
CA VAL A 165 -5.32 -3.16 2.82
C VAL A 165 -3.85 -3.61 2.70
N PRO A 166 -3.37 -4.02 1.50
CA PRO A 166 -1.95 -4.22 1.22
C PRO A 166 -1.14 -2.93 1.29
N ILE A 167 0.07 -3.02 1.83
CA ILE A 167 1.11 -2.00 1.67
C ILE A 167 2.42 -2.67 1.22
N LEU A 168 2.90 -2.27 0.04
CA LEU A 168 4.17 -2.68 -0.52
C LEU A 168 5.06 -1.43 -0.69
N PHE A 169 6.25 -1.46 -0.12
CA PHE A 169 7.17 -0.33 -0.16
C PHE A 169 8.63 -0.78 -0.23
N LYS A 170 9.49 0.11 -0.74
CA LYS A 170 10.93 -0.10 -0.85
C LYS A 170 11.65 1.14 -0.30
N PRO A 171 12.14 1.10 0.94
CA PRO A 171 12.83 2.24 1.56
C PRO A 171 14.10 2.61 0.77
N LYS A 172 14.36 3.91 0.57
CA LYS A 172 15.63 4.39 -0.03
C LYS A 172 16.78 4.40 0.98
N GLU A 173 16.47 4.42 2.26
CA GLU A 173 17.42 4.32 3.36
C GLU A 173 16.94 3.31 4.41
N THR A 174 17.81 3.00 5.37
CA THR A 174 17.45 2.13 6.51
C THR A 174 16.72 2.96 7.56
N TYR A 175 15.57 2.48 8.04
CA TYR A 175 14.73 3.20 9.00
C TYR A 175 14.37 2.37 10.22
N SER A 176 14.59 2.91 11.42
CA SER A 176 14.21 2.25 12.69
C SER A 176 12.85 2.68 13.23
N TYR A 177 12.12 3.53 12.52
CA TYR A 177 10.84 4.09 12.95
C TYR A 177 9.85 4.06 11.79
N LEU A 178 8.65 3.54 12.06
CA LEU A 178 7.51 3.59 11.14
C LEU A 178 6.49 4.60 11.67
N TRP A 179 6.01 5.42 10.75
CA TRP A 179 5.06 6.48 11.04
C TRP A 179 3.96 6.47 10.00
N PHE A 180 2.73 6.79 10.38
CA PHE A 180 1.67 7.05 9.42
C PHE A 180 0.73 8.15 9.90
N GLU A 181 0.10 8.81 8.95
CA GLU A 181 -0.91 9.82 9.20
C GLU A 181 -2.11 9.60 8.27
N VAL A 182 -3.29 10.01 8.73
CA VAL A 182 -4.42 10.21 7.81
C VAL A 182 -4.27 11.54 7.10
N ASN A 183 -4.66 11.59 5.83
CA ASN A 183 -4.61 12.82 5.07
C ASN A 183 -5.78 12.90 4.09
N TYR A 184 -6.02 14.09 3.55
CA TYR A 184 -7.02 14.30 2.50
C TYR A 184 -6.64 13.53 1.24
N GLU A 185 -7.63 13.21 0.41
CA GLU A 185 -7.40 12.64 -0.90
C GLU A 185 -6.50 13.58 -1.71
N PHE A 186 -5.29 13.13 -2.02
CA PHE A 186 -4.45 13.81 -3.00
C PHE A 186 -5.13 13.73 -4.39
N PRO A 187 -5.17 14.80 -5.22
CA PRO A 187 -4.54 16.11 -5.09
C PRO A 187 -5.30 17.13 -4.23
N ASP A 188 -6.51 16.81 -3.77
CA ASP A 188 -7.43 17.82 -3.30
C ASP A 188 -6.79 18.59 -2.13
N GLU A 189 -6.42 19.84 -2.42
CA GLU A 189 -5.79 20.73 -1.45
C GLU A 189 -6.81 21.29 -0.45
N GLU A 190 -8.10 21.09 -0.72
CA GLU A 190 -9.19 21.56 0.13
C GLU A 190 -9.37 20.62 1.33
N PRO A 191 -9.15 21.12 2.55
CA PRO A 191 -9.27 20.30 3.76
C PRO A 191 -10.73 19.95 3.99
N TYR A 192 -10.99 18.70 4.35
CA TYR A 192 -12.33 18.22 4.66
C TYR A 192 -12.35 17.39 5.94
N ALA A 193 -13.54 17.18 6.48
CA ALA A 193 -13.74 16.34 7.65
C ALA A 193 -13.82 14.87 7.22
N GLY A 194 -12.77 14.08 7.45
CA GLY A 194 -12.72 12.68 7.07
C GLY A 194 -12.20 11.76 8.17
N ASN A 195 -12.51 10.46 8.08
CA ASN A 195 -12.11 9.48 9.07
C ASN A 195 -11.67 8.15 8.45
N VAL A 196 -10.90 7.39 9.23
CA VAL A 196 -10.70 5.96 9.04
C VAL A 196 -10.51 5.27 10.39
N LEU A 197 -11.08 4.08 10.50
CA LEU A 197 -10.85 3.11 11.57
C LEU A 197 -9.83 2.09 11.06
N ILE A 198 -8.83 1.79 11.89
CA ILE A 198 -7.78 0.82 11.56
C ILE A 198 -7.60 -0.22 12.65
N ASP A 199 -7.23 -1.42 12.24
CA ASP A 199 -7.03 -2.55 13.14
C ASP A 199 -6.08 -3.61 12.52
N ASN A 200 -5.52 -4.46 13.37
CA ASN A 200 -4.87 -5.72 13.05
C ASN A 200 -3.80 -5.64 11.95
N PHE A 201 -2.76 -4.85 12.20
CA PHE A 201 -1.56 -4.81 11.36
C PHE A 201 -0.90 -6.20 11.32
N SER A 202 -0.58 -6.66 10.11
CA SER A 202 0.29 -7.82 9.95
C SER A 202 1.73 -7.48 10.32
N PRO A 203 2.58 -8.48 10.62
CA PRO A 203 4.02 -8.30 10.61
C PRO A 203 4.49 -7.72 9.27
N ILE A 204 5.56 -6.93 9.31
CA ILE A 204 6.28 -6.43 8.15
C ILE A 204 7.25 -7.53 7.70
N GLN A 205 7.07 -7.98 6.47
CA GLN A 205 7.87 -9.04 5.87
C GLN A 205 8.85 -8.45 4.88
N ILE A 206 10.12 -8.87 4.95
CA ILE A 206 11.07 -8.59 3.88
C ILE A 206 10.72 -9.50 2.73
N TRP A 207 10.31 -8.90 1.62
CA TRP A 207 10.14 -9.60 0.37
C TRP A 207 11.53 -9.88 -0.20
N SER A 208 12.00 -11.10 0.01
CA SER A 208 13.19 -11.60 -0.66
C SER A 208 12.78 -12.28 -1.96
N ASP A 209 13.48 -11.99 -3.05
CA ASP A 209 13.37 -12.71 -4.33
C ASP A 209 13.62 -14.23 -4.19
N THR A 210 13.99 -14.68 -2.99
CA THR A 210 14.31 -16.06 -2.62
C THR A 210 13.26 -16.72 -1.71
N VAL A 211 12.12 -16.06 -1.40
CA VAL A 211 10.99 -16.78 -0.79
C VAL A 211 10.35 -17.66 -1.87
N ARG A 212 10.92 -18.85 -2.06
CA ARG A 212 10.15 -19.99 -2.55
C ARG A 212 8.98 -20.15 -1.59
N TYR A 213 7.80 -19.88 -2.11
CA TYR A 213 6.53 -20.49 -1.75
C TYR A 213 6.57 -21.30 -0.44
N PHE A 214 6.01 -20.75 0.63
CA PHE A 214 5.53 -21.63 1.70
C PHE A 214 4.40 -22.48 1.13
N PRO A 215 4.50 -23.83 1.17
CA PRO A 215 3.40 -24.69 0.82
C PRO A 215 2.50 -24.80 2.05
N LEU A 216 1.26 -24.31 1.96
CA LEU A 216 0.19 -24.84 2.80
C LEU A 216 -0.28 -26.16 2.16
N VAL A 217 0.25 -27.26 2.68
CA VAL A 217 -0.23 -28.65 2.53
C VAL A 217 -1.68 -28.72 3.05
N ALA A 218 -2.66 -29.46 2.52
CA ALA A 218 -2.88 -30.19 1.27
C ALA A 218 -4.38 -30.49 1.18
N GLY A 219 -4.90 -30.72 -0.02
CA GLY A 219 -6.19 -31.39 -0.20
C GLY A 219 -6.90 -31.09 -1.50
N THR A 220 -6.31 -31.47 -2.63
CA THR A 220 -6.89 -32.33 -3.67
C THR A 220 -6.06 -32.19 -4.95
N ASP A 221 -5.79 -33.33 -5.58
CA ASP A 221 -4.97 -33.51 -6.77
C ASP A 221 -5.57 -32.80 -8.00
N PHE A 222 -5.21 -31.53 -8.20
CA PHE A 222 -5.43 -30.79 -9.45
C PHE A 222 -4.12 -30.25 -10.06
N LEU A 223 -2.96 -30.77 -9.59
CA LEU A 223 -1.64 -30.22 -9.91
C LEU A 223 -0.87 -30.94 -11.02
N ASP A 224 -1.44 -31.97 -11.66
CA ASP A 224 -0.73 -32.81 -12.63
C ASP A 224 -0.94 -32.45 -14.11
N TRP A 225 -1.54 -31.30 -14.45
CA TRP A 225 -1.73 -30.93 -15.85
C TRP A 225 -1.64 -29.44 -16.14
N ILE A 226 -0.51 -28.82 -15.85
CA ILE A 226 -0.13 -27.57 -16.53
C ILE A 226 1.37 -27.64 -16.83
N ASP A 227 1.67 -28.06 -18.05
CA ASP A 227 3.00 -27.96 -18.64
C ASP A 227 3.35 -26.48 -18.78
N THR A 228 4.24 -25.98 -17.92
CA THR A 228 4.65 -24.57 -17.85
C THR A 228 5.32 -24.07 -19.12
N GLU A 229 5.62 -24.96 -20.08
CA GLU A 229 6.30 -24.63 -21.33
C GLU A 229 5.38 -24.06 -22.43
N THR A 230 4.05 -24.04 -22.27
CA THR A 230 3.14 -23.67 -23.38
C THR A 230 1.96 -22.73 -23.04
N ILE A 231 2.05 -21.88 -22.02
CA ILE A 231 1.01 -20.87 -21.78
C ILE A 231 1.34 -19.57 -22.54
N GLN A 232 0.45 -19.18 -23.46
CA GLN A 232 0.57 -17.93 -24.21
C GLN A 232 0.26 -16.72 -23.32
N THR A 233 1.00 -15.62 -23.48
CA THR A 233 0.82 -14.39 -22.67
C THR A 233 -0.61 -13.86 -22.69
N THR A 234 -1.32 -14.02 -23.80
CA THR A 234 -2.76 -13.68 -23.93
C THR A 234 -3.64 -14.40 -22.90
N GLU A 235 -3.34 -15.66 -22.60
CA GLU A 235 -4.10 -16.48 -21.64
C GLU A 235 -3.82 -16.03 -20.20
N ILE A 236 -2.56 -15.68 -19.90
CA ILE A 236 -2.18 -15.11 -18.59
C ILE A 236 -2.89 -13.78 -18.36
N ARG A 237 -2.92 -12.91 -19.37
CA ARG A 237 -3.61 -11.60 -19.31
C ARG A 237 -5.12 -11.74 -19.10
N GLN A 238 -5.77 -12.67 -19.82
CA GLN A 238 -7.20 -12.93 -19.63
C GLN A 238 -7.51 -13.47 -18.22
N LYS A 239 -6.69 -14.39 -17.71
CA LYS A 239 -6.86 -14.93 -16.37
C LYS A 239 -6.58 -13.88 -15.29
N ALA A 240 -5.56 -13.03 -15.46
CA ALA A 240 -5.29 -11.89 -14.57
C ALA A 240 -6.49 -10.94 -14.44
N LYS A 241 -7.15 -10.62 -15.56
CA LYS A 241 -8.36 -9.78 -15.58
C LYS A 241 -9.54 -10.44 -14.87
N ALA A 242 -9.83 -11.70 -15.21
CA ALA A 242 -10.93 -12.45 -14.60
C ALA A 242 -10.71 -12.63 -13.09
N TYR A 243 -9.47 -12.86 -12.68
CA TYR A 243 -9.08 -13.05 -11.30
C TYR A 243 -9.16 -11.77 -10.48
N THR A 244 -8.70 -10.63 -11.00
CA THR A 244 -8.83 -9.34 -10.30
C THR A 244 -10.29 -8.91 -10.15
N ALA A 245 -11.14 -9.18 -11.15
CA ALA A 245 -12.57 -8.94 -11.03
C ALA A 245 -13.22 -9.84 -9.95
N ALA A 246 -12.78 -11.09 -9.81
CA ALA A 246 -13.24 -12.00 -8.76
C ALA A 246 -12.71 -11.63 -7.36
N ALA A 247 -11.45 -11.20 -7.26
CA ALA A 247 -10.82 -10.78 -6.01
C ALA A 247 -11.39 -9.46 -5.45
N LEU A 248 -11.76 -8.51 -6.33
CA LEU A 248 -12.50 -7.31 -5.95
C LEU A 248 -13.94 -7.61 -5.47
N ALA A 249 -14.44 -8.80 -5.77
CA ALA A 249 -15.79 -9.23 -5.43
C ALA A 249 -15.85 -10.20 -4.23
N SER A 250 -14.72 -10.68 -3.70
CA SER A 250 -14.68 -11.59 -2.56
C SER A 250 -14.24 -10.87 -1.27
N GLU A 251 -14.99 -11.07 -0.18
CA GLU A 251 -14.71 -10.50 1.15
C GLU A 251 -13.45 -11.10 1.83
N SER A 252 -12.79 -12.07 1.18
CA SER A 252 -11.58 -12.76 1.67
C SER A 252 -10.40 -12.48 0.74
N PHE A 253 -9.81 -11.30 0.88
CA PHE A 253 -8.68 -10.84 0.07
C PHE A 253 -7.36 -11.45 0.61
N ASP A 254 -6.83 -12.51 -0.04
CA ASP A 254 -5.49 -13.03 0.25
C ASP A 254 -4.42 -12.26 -0.56
N VAL A 255 -3.92 -11.22 0.09
CA VAL A 255 -3.20 -10.09 -0.49
C VAL A 255 -1.85 -10.45 -1.11
N PHE A 256 -1.24 -11.57 -0.69
CA PHE A 256 0.13 -11.92 -1.07
C PHE A 256 0.25 -12.57 -2.46
N ALA A 257 -0.84 -13.15 -2.97
CA ALA A 257 -0.86 -13.72 -4.31
C ALA A 257 -1.21 -12.70 -5.40
N GLN A 258 -1.53 -11.44 -5.06
CA GLN A 258 -2.35 -10.63 -5.98
C GLN A 258 -1.78 -9.25 -6.33
N ALA A 259 -0.71 -8.80 -5.64
CA ALA A 259 -0.12 -7.49 -5.93
C ALA A 259 0.40 -7.38 -7.37
N ASP A 260 1.13 -8.40 -7.86
CA ASP A 260 1.68 -8.39 -9.22
C ASP A 260 0.56 -8.41 -10.28
N LEU A 261 -0.50 -9.18 -10.05
CA LEU A 261 -1.67 -9.26 -10.92
C LEU A 261 -2.48 -7.95 -10.94
N TYR A 262 -2.65 -7.32 -9.78
CA TYR A 262 -3.32 -6.03 -9.64
C TYR A 262 -2.56 -4.92 -10.37
N TYR A 263 -1.25 -4.80 -10.11
CA TYR A 263 -0.41 -3.80 -10.78
C TYR A 263 -0.21 -4.10 -12.27
N LEU A 264 -0.21 -5.37 -12.69
CA LEU A 264 -0.23 -5.75 -14.09
C LEU A 264 -1.51 -5.27 -14.78
N ASN A 265 -2.67 -5.48 -14.15
CA ASN A 265 -3.94 -4.99 -14.67
C ASN A 265 -4.00 -3.46 -14.71
N LEU A 266 -3.47 -2.78 -13.70
CA LEU A 266 -3.33 -1.32 -13.71
C LEU A 266 -2.42 -0.84 -14.85
N ALA A 267 -1.33 -1.55 -15.14
CA ALA A 267 -0.45 -1.22 -16.26
C ALA A 267 -1.18 -1.39 -17.61
N GLU A 268 -2.00 -2.44 -17.75
CA GLU A 268 -2.84 -2.64 -18.93
C GLU A 268 -3.96 -1.59 -19.06
N ASP A 269 -4.62 -1.24 -17.96
CA ASP A 269 -5.66 -0.20 -17.95
C ASP A 269 -5.07 1.16 -18.32
N PHE A 270 -3.91 1.50 -17.75
CA PHE A 270 -3.14 2.68 -18.13
C PHE A 270 -2.84 2.70 -19.64
N ALA A 271 -2.27 1.61 -20.17
CA ALA A 271 -1.96 1.51 -21.59
C ALA A 271 -3.22 1.67 -22.46
N GLY A 272 -4.35 1.09 -22.04
CA GLY A 272 -5.65 1.24 -22.68
C GLY A 272 -6.14 2.69 -22.71
N LYS A 273 -6.10 3.39 -21.58
CA LYS A 273 -6.55 4.80 -21.47
C LYS A 273 -5.67 5.75 -22.27
N VAL A 274 -4.34 5.56 -22.22
CA VAL A 274 -3.41 6.34 -23.05
C VAL A 274 -3.65 6.08 -24.53
N LYS A 275 -3.96 4.84 -24.94
CA LYS A 275 -4.29 4.52 -26.33
C LYS A 275 -5.61 5.13 -26.79
N ALA A 276 -6.62 5.16 -25.91
CA ALA A 276 -7.96 5.66 -26.23
C ALA A 276 -8.03 7.19 -26.28
N GLY A 277 -7.40 7.88 -25.33
CA GLY A 277 -7.55 9.33 -25.15
C GLY A 277 -6.24 10.12 -25.10
N GLY A 278 -5.10 9.44 -25.09
CA GLY A 278 -3.79 10.07 -24.89
C GLY A 278 -3.52 10.42 -23.42
N ILE A 279 -2.24 10.65 -23.12
CA ILE A 279 -1.78 10.97 -21.77
C ILE A 279 -2.43 12.25 -21.21
N ARG A 280 -2.72 13.22 -22.07
CA ARG A 280 -3.30 14.50 -21.65
C ARG A 280 -4.72 14.32 -21.11
N GLN A 281 -5.54 13.53 -21.78
CA GLN A 281 -6.91 13.26 -21.32
C GLN A 281 -6.90 12.48 -20.01
N LEU A 282 -5.97 11.53 -19.85
CA LEU A 282 -5.78 10.81 -18.60
C LEU A 282 -5.39 11.75 -17.45
N LEU A 283 -4.44 12.67 -17.67
CA LEU A 283 -4.02 13.65 -16.66
C LEU A 283 -5.12 14.66 -16.29
N MET A 284 -5.97 15.04 -17.25
CA MET A 284 -7.05 15.99 -17.00
C MET A 284 -8.22 15.37 -16.25
N ASN A 285 -8.53 14.10 -16.52
CA ASN A 285 -9.71 13.41 -16.01
C ASN A 285 -9.42 12.44 -14.86
N GLY A 286 -8.18 11.98 -14.72
CA GLY A 286 -7.78 11.05 -13.68
C GLY A 286 -7.69 11.74 -12.31
N ASN A 287 -8.14 11.05 -11.26
CA ASN A 287 -7.85 11.46 -9.89
C ASN A 287 -6.40 11.09 -9.51
N ALA A 288 -5.83 11.68 -8.46
CA ALA A 288 -4.41 11.41 -8.19
C ALA A 288 -4.15 10.00 -7.70
N ASN A 289 -5.12 9.35 -7.03
CA ASN A 289 -4.98 7.96 -6.63
C ASN A 289 -4.73 7.07 -7.84
N GLU A 290 -5.60 7.17 -8.84
CA GLU A 290 -5.47 6.46 -10.10
C GLU A 290 -4.10 6.72 -10.76
N LEU A 291 -3.65 7.98 -10.79
CA LEU A 291 -2.35 8.33 -11.36
C LEU A 291 -1.16 7.77 -10.55
N ILE A 292 -1.23 7.79 -9.21
CA ILE A 292 -0.23 7.17 -8.32
C ILE A 292 -0.16 5.67 -8.56
N TYR A 293 -1.31 5.00 -8.72
CA TYR A 293 -1.38 3.58 -9.01
C TYR A 293 -0.75 3.23 -10.35
N TYR A 294 -1.01 4.04 -11.38
CA TYR A 294 -0.33 3.88 -12.65
C TYR A 294 1.17 4.13 -12.55
N ILE A 295 1.63 5.14 -11.81
CA ILE A 295 3.06 5.37 -11.60
C ILE A 295 3.72 4.12 -10.97
N ARG A 296 3.09 3.52 -9.95
CA ARG A 296 3.58 2.29 -9.30
C ARG A 296 3.58 1.11 -10.26
N ALA A 297 2.48 0.90 -11.00
CA ALA A 297 2.36 -0.14 -12.01
C ALA A 297 3.43 -0.02 -13.11
N LEU A 298 3.68 1.21 -13.58
CA LEU A 298 4.71 1.50 -14.58
C LEU A 298 6.11 1.18 -14.05
N LYS A 299 6.43 1.56 -12.82
CA LYS A 299 7.71 1.20 -12.18
C LYS A 299 7.88 -0.32 -12.05
N LEU A 300 6.81 -1.04 -11.70
CA LEU A 300 6.83 -2.50 -11.59
C LEU A 300 7.21 -3.17 -12.93
N ILE A 301 6.65 -2.71 -14.04
CA ILE A 301 6.97 -3.23 -15.39
C ILE A 301 8.23 -2.62 -16.00
N LYS A 302 9.07 -1.90 -15.22
CA LYS A 302 10.29 -1.22 -15.68
C LYS A 302 10.01 -0.16 -16.78
N ALA A 303 8.86 0.50 -16.68
CA ALA A 303 8.48 1.67 -17.46
C ALA A 303 8.83 2.97 -16.71
N ASP A 304 10.08 3.09 -16.26
CA ASP A 304 10.53 4.19 -15.38
C ASP A 304 10.43 5.58 -16.04
N GLN A 305 10.64 5.68 -17.35
CA GLN A 305 10.56 6.95 -18.05
C GLN A 305 9.09 7.39 -18.19
N GLU A 306 8.20 6.45 -18.45
CA GLU A 306 6.77 6.64 -18.56
C GLU A 306 6.19 7.03 -17.20
N ALA A 307 6.62 6.37 -16.12
CA ALA A 307 6.29 6.74 -14.75
C ALA A 307 6.73 8.17 -14.43
N LYS A 308 7.97 8.54 -14.79
CA LYS A 308 8.49 9.89 -14.58
C LYS A 308 7.74 10.96 -15.37
N LEU A 309 7.36 10.67 -16.62
CA LEU A 309 6.55 11.59 -17.43
C LEU A 309 5.14 11.74 -16.87
N LEU A 310 4.58 10.68 -16.30
CA LEU A 310 3.28 10.72 -15.62
C LEU A 310 3.34 11.55 -14.33
N GLU A 311 4.39 11.37 -13.50
CA GLU A 311 4.69 12.21 -12.33
C GLU A 311 4.85 13.69 -12.73
N GLU A 312 5.64 13.98 -13.76
CA GLU A 312 5.85 15.34 -14.28
C GLU A 312 4.54 15.96 -14.77
N GLY A 313 3.77 15.22 -15.58
CA GLY A 313 2.49 15.70 -16.09
C GLY A 313 1.45 15.95 -15.02
N TYR A 314 1.46 15.14 -13.98
CA TYR A 314 0.61 15.34 -12.81
C TYR A 314 0.95 16.65 -12.08
N LEU A 315 2.24 16.92 -11.83
CA LEU A 315 2.65 18.19 -11.20
C LEU A 315 2.27 19.40 -12.06
N LEU A 316 2.45 19.30 -13.38
CA LEU A 316 2.12 20.38 -14.31
C LEU A 316 0.61 20.65 -14.38
N ILE A 317 -0.25 19.63 -14.30
CA ILE A 317 -1.70 19.86 -14.27
C ILE A 317 -2.14 20.52 -12.96
N GLN A 318 -1.52 20.21 -11.81
CA GLN A 318 -1.82 20.90 -10.55
C GLN A 318 -1.48 22.39 -10.65
N LYS A 319 -0.27 22.71 -11.12
CA LYS A 319 0.14 24.11 -11.36
C LYS A 319 -0.73 24.84 -12.37
N SER A 320 -1.29 24.11 -13.34
CA SER A 320 -2.22 24.69 -14.30
C SER A 320 -3.58 25.00 -13.68
N ARG A 321 -4.02 24.22 -12.68
CA ARG A 321 -5.30 24.41 -11.98
C ARG A 321 -5.25 25.53 -10.96
N ASP A 322 -4.14 25.65 -10.23
CA ASP A 322 -3.93 26.70 -9.21
C ASP A 322 -3.47 28.05 -9.81
N GLY A 323 -3.13 28.08 -11.10
CA GLY A 323 -2.67 29.27 -11.82
C GLY A 323 -1.19 29.62 -11.62
N SER A 324 -0.40 28.75 -10.99
CA SER A 324 1.03 28.93 -10.72
C SER A 324 1.96 28.49 -11.86
N ILE A 325 1.43 27.84 -12.91
CA ILE A 325 2.22 27.34 -14.03
C ILE A 325 2.92 28.49 -14.79
N ASN A 326 4.23 28.34 -15.02
CA ASN A 326 4.99 29.32 -15.81
C ASN A 326 4.99 28.99 -17.32
N PRO A 327 5.38 29.93 -18.22
CA PRO A 327 5.33 29.70 -19.66
C PRO A 327 6.16 28.51 -20.17
N THR A 328 7.32 28.24 -19.54
CA THR A 328 8.17 27.11 -19.90
C THR A 328 7.53 25.78 -19.47
N GLU A 329 6.90 25.76 -18.30
CA GLU A 329 6.13 24.61 -17.79
C GLU A 329 4.88 24.34 -18.63
N ALA A 330 4.18 25.38 -19.09
CA ALA A 330 3.05 25.25 -20.00
C ALA A 330 3.48 24.65 -21.35
N GLU A 331 4.58 25.15 -21.93
CA GLU A 331 5.14 24.58 -23.16
C GLU A 331 5.59 23.11 -22.95
N ARG A 332 6.12 22.80 -21.76
CA ARG A 332 6.49 21.43 -21.39
C ARG A 332 5.26 20.53 -21.29
N PHE A 333 4.18 21.01 -20.67
CA PHE A 333 2.90 20.30 -20.56
C PHE A 333 2.32 20.00 -21.95
N ASP A 334 2.36 20.96 -22.87
CA ASP A 334 1.89 20.79 -24.25
C ASP A 334 2.69 19.74 -25.03
N LYS A 335 3.96 19.54 -24.69
CA LYS A 335 4.84 18.53 -25.30
C LYS A 335 4.70 17.13 -24.68
N LEU A 336 4.05 16.97 -23.52
CA LEU A 336 3.93 15.66 -22.85
C LEU A 336 3.37 14.55 -23.74
N PRO A 337 2.32 14.76 -24.57
CA PRO A 337 1.85 13.71 -25.47
C PRO A 337 2.91 13.21 -26.45
N GLN A 338 3.74 14.10 -26.97
CA GLN A 338 4.84 13.74 -27.89
C GLN A 338 5.93 12.98 -27.14
N LEU A 339 6.32 13.45 -25.95
CA LEU A 339 7.31 12.79 -25.10
C LEU A 339 6.87 11.40 -24.65
N PHE A 340 5.56 11.19 -24.49
CA PHE A 340 4.97 9.89 -24.20
C PHE A 340 4.93 8.99 -25.44
N GLN A 341 4.57 9.55 -26.60
CA GLN A 341 4.56 8.83 -27.89
C GLN A 341 5.95 8.45 -28.41
N GLU A 342 6.99 9.22 -28.07
CA GLU A 342 8.38 8.93 -28.43
C GLU A 342 8.96 7.68 -27.73
N LYS A 343 8.19 7.00 -26.87
CA LYS A 343 8.64 5.75 -26.20
C LYS A 343 7.57 4.68 -25.99
N ALA A 344 6.43 4.73 -26.68
CA ALA A 344 5.32 3.83 -26.40
C ALA A 344 5.56 2.40 -26.94
N ASP A 345 6.30 1.60 -26.17
CA ASP A 345 6.26 0.13 -26.21
C ASP A 345 5.89 -0.42 -24.81
N LEU A 346 4.86 0.18 -24.22
CA LEU A 346 4.26 -0.32 -22.97
C LEU A 346 3.79 -1.75 -23.13
N ASP A 347 3.23 -2.10 -24.29
CA ASP A 347 2.76 -3.46 -24.58
C ASP A 347 3.91 -4.48 -24.53
N ALA A 348 5.11 -4.18 -25.07
CA ALA A 348 6.25 -5.09 -24.93
C ALA A 348 6.85 -5.08 -23.53
N LYS A 349 6.77 -3.99 -22.77
CA LYS A 349 7.20 -3.98 -21.36
C LYS A 349 6.29 -4.83 -20.48
N ILE A 350 4.97 -4.73 -20.68
CA ILE A 350 3.96 -5.60 -20.06
C ILE A 350 4.21 -7.05 -20.47
N GLN A 351 4.43 -7.31 -21.75
CA GLN A 351 4.79 -8.64 -22.27
C GLN A 351 6.06 -9.19 -21.59
N SER A 352 7.14 -8.40 -21.55
CA SER A 352 8.42 -8.78 -20.95
C SER A 352 8.29 -9.06 -19.45
N PHE A 353 7.48 -8.26 -18.75
CA PHE A 353 7.17 -8.48 -17.33
C PHE A 353 6.42 -9.80 -17.14
N VAL A 354 5.39 -10.07 -17.96
CA VAL A 354 4.62 -11.32 -17.89
C VAL A 354 5.50 -12.52 -18.20
N GLU A 355 6.36 -12.45 -19.21
CA GLU A 355 7.27 -13.53 -19.57
C GLU A 355 8.27 -13.82 -18.44
N ALA A 356 8.90 -12.77 -17.90
CA ALA A 356 9.89 -12.88 -16.82
C ALA A 356 9.29 -13.38 -15.50
N ASN A 357 8.01 -13.13 -15.25
CA ASN A 357 7.31 -13.49 -14.01
C ASN A 357 6.24 -14.57 -14.22
N SER A 358 6.23 -15.23 -15.39
CA SER A 358 5.18 -16.16 -15.81
C SER A 358 4.93 -17.27 -14.78
N SER A 359 5.99 -17.88 -14.24
CA SER A 359 5.89 -18.90 -13.19
C SER A 359 5.23 -18.39 -11.90
N ILE A 360 5.51 -17.14 -11.52
CA ILE A 360 4.95 -16.51 -10.32
C ILE A 360 3.47 -16.21 -10.53
N ILE A 361 3.16 -15.54 -11.64
CA ILE A 361 1.79 -15.17 -12.03
C ILE A 361 0.91 -16.42 -12.19
N LEU A 362 1.42 -17.49 -12.79
CA LEU A 362 0.68 -18.73 -12.99
C LEU A 362 0.36 -19.44 -11.67
N ASN A 363 1.26 -19.38 -10.69
CA ASN A 363 1.00 -19.93 -9.37
C ASN A 363 -0.02 -19.09 -8.59
N GLN A 364 -0.04 -17.78 -8.80
CA GLN A 364 -1.05 -16.88 -8.24
C GLN A 364 -2.45 -17.13 -8.83
N LEU A 365 -2.53 -17.53 -10.11
CA LEU A 365 -3.78 -17.86 -10.80
C LEU A 365 -4.33 -19.28 -10.48
N ARG A 366 -3.59 -20.10 -9.72
CA ARG A 366 -3.98 -21.48 -9.35
C ARG A 366 -4.77 -21.56 -8.04
N PHE A 367 -4.92 -20.44 -7.33
CA PHE A 367 -5.72 -20.24 -6.13
C PHE A 367 -6.74 -19.14 -6.43
#